data_AF-A0A9D4LW16-F1
#
_entry.id   AF-A0A9D4LW16-F1
#
_cell.length_a   1.000
_cell.length_b   1.000
_cell.length_c   1.000
_cell.angle_alpha   90.00
_cell.angle_beta   90.00
_cell.angle_gamma   90.00
#
_symmetry.space_group_name_H-M   'P 1'
#
loop_
_entity.id
_entity.type
_entity.pdbx_description
1 polymer ?
#
loop_
_entity_poly.entity_id
_entity_poly.type
_entity_poly.pdbx_seq_one_letter_code
_entity_poly.pdbx_strand_id
1 'polypeptide(L)'
;MSVGFEPAREDPKRFILLIPVITLHTTGPSIIHPGDNNTHNGASIIHHGDNNTHHGISIIHPGDNNTHHGTSIIHPGDNNTHHGTSIIQPGGTNTHHGTSSIHPGDNNTHHGTSIIHPGDYNTHHGTSTIHPGDNNTHHGTSSIQPAGNSTRHGTSLITPR
;
A
#
# COMPACT_ATOMS: atom_id res chain seq x y z
N MET A 1 -14.73 -50.26 -45.80
CA MET A 1 -14.35 -48.88 -46.16
C MET A 1 -13.79 -48.24 -44.92
N SER A 2 -12.47 -48.34 -44.73
CA SER A 2 -11.76 -47.82 -43.56
C SER A 2 -11.08 -46.53 -43.98
N VAL A 3 -11.55 -45.39 -43.47
CA VAL A 3 -10.92 -44.09 -43.71
C VAL A 3 -9.91 -43.82 -42.59
N GLY A 4 -8.63 -43.83 -42.96
CA GLY A 4 -7.54 -43.44 -42.08
C GLY A 4 -7.48 -41.92 -41.94
N PHE A 5 -7.31 -41.43 -40.72
CA PHE A 5 -6.99 -40.03 -40.45
C PHE A 5 -5.46 -39.87 -40.48
N GLU A 6 -4.97 -39.10 -41.43
CA GLU A 6 -3.57 -38.68 -41.54
C GLU A 6 -3.36 -37.48 -40.61
N PRO A 7 -2.39 -37.48 -39.67
CA PRO A 7 -2.21 -36.36 -38.75
C PRO A 7 -1.54 -35.19 -39.48
N ALA A 8 -2.16 -34.01 -39.39
CA ALA A 8 -1.63 -32.76 -39.94
C ALA A 8 -0.31 -32.37 -39.25
N ARG A 9 0.65 -31.95 -40.07
CA ARG A 9 2.01 -31.53 -39.70
C ARG A 9 1.96 -30.21 -38.91
N GLU A 10 2.39 -30.24 -37.65
CA GLU A 10 2.56 -29.07 -36.77
C GLU A 10 3.58 -28.07 -37.35
N ASP A 11 3.18 -26.82 -37.55
CA ASP A 11 4.06 -25.70 -37.96
C ASP A 11 4.63 -25.05 -36.68
N PRO A 12 5.96 -25.04 -36.44
CA PRO A 12 6.54 -24.62 -35.16
C PRO A 12 6.66 -23.10 -35.07
N LYS A 13 5.54 -22.38 -35.18
CA LYS A 13 5.49 -20.92 -35.10
C LYS A 13 4.66 -20.47 -33.90
N ARG A 14 5.39 -20.32 -32.78
CA ARG A 14 5.10 -19.40 -31.66
C ARG A 14 3.72 -19.54 -31.02
N PHE A 15 3.55 -20.58 -30.21
CA PHE A 15 2.59 -20.50 -29.10
C PHE A 15 3.12 -19.51 -28.06
N ILE A 16 2.60 -18.28 -28.07
CA ILE A 16 2.64 -17.44 -26.88
C ILE A 16 1.65 -18.06 -25.91
N LEU A 17 2.15 -18.71 -24.86
CA LEU A 17 1.30 -19.16 -23.76
C LEU A 17 0.81 -17.91 -23.02
N LEU A 18 -0.36 -17.40 -23.42
CA LEU A 18 -1.11 -16.44 -22.63
C LEU A 18 -1.67 -17.21 -21.43
N ILE A 19 -0.89 -17.33 -20.36
CA ILE A 19 -1.43 -17.74 -19.06
C ILE A 19 -2.40 -16.61 -18.68
N PRO A 20 -3.72 -16.86 -18.55
CA PRO A 20 -4.61 -15.83 -18.06
C PRO A 20 -4.09 -15.41 -16.67
N VAL A 21 -4.10 -14.11 -16.38
CA VAL A 21 -3.85 -13.62 -15.02
C VAL A 21 -4.96 -14.22 -14.16
N ILE A 22 -4.65 -15.30 -13.43
CA ILE A 22 -5.59 -15.96 -12.54
C ILE A 22 -5.58 -15.13 -11.27
N THR A 23 -6.66 -14.39 -11.02
CA THR A 23 -6.90 -13.81 -9.71
C THR A 23 -7.16 -14.94 -8.73
N LEU A 24 -6.26 -15.15 -7.76
CA LEU A 24 -6.50 -16.13 -6.70
C LEU A 24 -7.28 -15.48 -5.57
N HIS A 25 -8.39 -16.11 -5.18
CA HIS A 25 -9.12 -15.77 -3.96
C HIS A 25 -8.80 -16.79 -2.87
N THR A 26 -8.22 -16.34 -1.76
CA THR A 26 -7.96 -17.21 -0.60
C THR A 26 -8.61 -16.66 0.66
N THR A 27 -9.22 -17.56 1.43
CA THR A 27 -9.87 -17.26 2.70
C THR A 27 -9.34 -18.18 3.78
N GLY A 28 -9.12 -17.64 4.98
CA GLY A 28 -8.64 -18.45 6.11
C GLY A 28 -8.23 -17.61 7.31
N PRO A 29 -8.07 -18.22 8.50
CA PRO A 29 -7.65 -17.47 9.69
C PRO A 29 -6.23 -16.92 9.55
N SER A 30 -5.34 -17.66 8.86
CA SER A 30 -3.98 -17.25 8.53
C SER A 30 -3.71 -17.59 7.07
N ILE A 31 -3.13 -16.65 6.33
CA ILE A 31 -2.81 -16.80 4.91
C ILE A 31 -1.33 -16.52 4.70
N ILE A 32 -0.63 -17.48 4.09
CA ILE A 32 0.75 -17.34 3.61
C ILE A 32 0.78 -17.79 2.16
N HIS A 33 0.94 -16.84 1.25
CA HIS A 33 0.98 -17.10 -0.18
C HIS A 33 1.87 -16.04 -0.85
N PRO A 34 2.58 -16.35 -1.94
CA PRO A 34 3.18 -15.33 -2.80
C PRO A 34 2.45 -15.22 -4.13
N GLY A 35 2.47 -14.05 -4.75
CA GLY A 35 2.01 -13.87 -6.12
C GLY A 35 1.43 -12.48 -6.39
N ASP A 36 1.12 -12.23 -7.65
CA ASP A 36 0.54 -10.95 -8.06
C ASP A 36 -0.94 -11.13 -8.39
N ASN A 37 -1.71 -10.03 -8.33
CA ASN A 37 -3.10 -9.99 -8.76
C ASN A 37 -4.07 -10.86 -7.92
N ASN A 38 -3.84 -10.96 -6.60
CA ASN A 38 -4.63 -11.82 -5.71
C ASN A 38 -5.55 -11.02 -4.78
N THR A 39 -6.57 -11.71 -4.24
CA THR A 39 -7.39 -11.21 -3.13
C THR A 39 -7.37 -12.18 -1.96
N HIS A 40 -7.04 -11.66 -0.78
CA HIS A 40 -6.94 -12.45 0.45
C HIS A 40 -7.86 -11.89 1.53
N ASN A 41 -8.59 -12.77 2.21
CA ASN A 41 -9.41 -12.41 3.36
C ASN A 41 -9.11 -13.33 4.55
N GLY A 42 -8.46 -12.78 5.57
CA GLY A 42 -8.05 -13.56 6.73
C GLY A 42 -7.60 -12.70 7.90
N ALA A 43 -7.70 -13.24 9.11
CA ALA A 43 -7.36 -12.47 10.31
C ALA A 43 -5.88 -12.05 10.33
N SER A 44 -4.98 -12.94 9.92
CA SER A 44 -3.55 -12.65 9.73
C SER A 44 -3.12 -13.00 8.30
N ILE A 45 -2.44 -12.08 7.63
CA ILE A 45 -1.99 -12.24 6.26
C ILE A 45 -0.49 -11.91 6.20
N ILE A 46 0.30 -12.84 5.67
CA ILE A 46 1.69 -12.62 5.29
C ILE A 46 1.81 -12.95 3.80
N HIS A 47 2.11 -11.96 2.98
CA HIS A 47 2.10 -12.10 1.52
C HIS A 47 3.29 -11.37 0.89
N HIS A 48 3.62 -11.67 -0.38
CA HIS A 48 4.53 -10.85 -1.20
C HIS A 48 4.00 -10.81 -2.63
N GLY A 49 4.07 -9.64 -3.27
CA GLY A 49 3.75 -9.45 -4.68
C GLY A 49 2.95 -8.18 -4.92
N ASP A 50 2.65 -7.92 -6.19
CA ASP A 50 2.10 -6.65 -6.64
C ASP A 50 0.63 -6.79 -7.03
N ASN A 51 -0.10 -5.68 -7.04
CA ASN A 51 -1.50 -5.61 -7.50
C ASN A 51 -2.48 -6.49 -6.69
N ASN A 52 -2.25 -6.65 -5.39
CA ASN A 52 -3.08 -7.47 -4.51
C ASN A 52 -4.05 -6.64 -3.66
N THR A 53 -5.13 -7.29 -3.21
CA THR A 53 -6.07 -6.74 -2.23
C THR A 53 -6.15 -7.63 -1.00
N HIS A 54 -5.99 -7.05 0.19
CA HIS A 54 -5.99 -7.78 1.46
C HIS A 54 -7.00 -7.21 2.45
N HIS A 55 -7.83 -8.09 3.02
CA HIS A 55 -8.74 -7.79 4.13
C HIS A 55 -8.37 -8.62 5.35
N GLY A 56 -7.96 -7.98 6.44
CA GLY A 56 -7.53 -8.71 7.63
C GLY A 56 -7.33 -7.84 8.86
N ILE A 57 -7.07 -8.45 10.01
CA ILE A 57 -6.78 -7.69 11.24
C ILE A 57 -5.32 -7.24 11.22
N SER A 58 -4.41 -8.16 10.88
CA SER A 58 -2.98 -7.92 10.78
C SER A 58 -2.47 -8.33 9.40
N ILE A 59 -1.83 -7.41 8.69
CA ILE A 59 -1.29 -7.64 7.35
C ILE A 59 0.18 -7.25 7.32
N ILE A 60 1.03 -8.17 6.87
CA ILE A 60 2.43 -7.94 6.55
C ILE A 60 2.63 -8.29 5.08
N HIS A 61 2.88 -7.29 4.24
CA HIS A 61 2.96 -7.53 2.80
C HIS A 61 3.90 -6.55 2.14
N PRO A 62 5.07 -6.95 1.65
CA PRO A 62 5.85 -6.16 0.69
C PRO A 62 5.30 -6.25 -0.75
N GLY A 63 5.32 -5.12 -1.46
CA GLY A 63 5.05 -5.04 -2.90
C GLY A 63 4.50 -3.68 -3.34
N ASP A 64 4.24 -3.53 -4.62
CA ASP A 64 3.74 -2.30 -5.19
C ASP A 64 2.27 -2.42 -5.64
N ASN A 65 1.57 -1.29 -5.68
CA ASN A 65 0.20 -1.19 -6.22
C ASN A 65 -0.85 -2.05 -5.47
N ASN A 66 -0.71 -2.20 -4.16
CA ASN A 66 -1.58 -3.02 -3.32
C ASN A 66 -2.63 -2.19 -2.56
N THR A 67 -3.74 -2.82 -2.22
CA THR A 67 -4.79 -2.25 -1.36
C THR A 67 -4.98 -3.10 -0.09
N HIS A 68 -4.97 -2.43 1.06
CA HIS A 68 -5.11 -3.10 2.36
C HIS A 68 -6.24 -2.51 3.19
N HIS A 69 -7.04 -3.38 3.78
CA HIS A 69 -8.03 -3.05 4.78
C HIS A 69 -7.75 -3.85 6.05
N GLY A 70 -7.35 -3.17 7.12
CA GLY A 70 -7.07 -3.86 8.37
C GLY A 70 -6.71 -3.01 9.56
N THR A 71 -6.64 -3.60 10.74
CA THR A 71 -6.33 -2.87 11.98
C THR A 71 -4.86 -2.47 12.02
N SER A 72 -3.96 -3.42 11.78
CA SER A 72 -2.51 -3.22 11.79
C SER A 72 -1.90 -3.64 10.45
N ILE A 73 -1.19 -2.74 9.78
CA ILE A 73 -0.61 -2.98 8.45
C ILE A 73 0.87 -2.59 8.48
N ILE A 74 1.73 -3.50 8.01
CA ILE A 74 3.15 -3.26 7.76
C ILE A 74 3.45 -3.66 6.31
N HIS A 75 3.86 -2.70 5.51
CA HIS A 75 3.95 -2.83 4.06
C HIS A 75 5.04 -1.88 3.53
N PRO A 76 6.22 -2.41 3.20
CA PRO A 76 7.17 -1.67 2.39
C PRO A 76 6.81 -1.76 0.90
N GLY A 77 6.76 -0.63 0.22
CA GLY A 77 6.48 -0.55 -1.22
C GLY A 77 5.79 0.73 -1.65
N ASP A 78 5.64 0.89 -2.96
CA ASP A 78 5.17 2.13 -3.58
C ASP A 78 3.75 2.00 -4.16
N ASN A 79 3.07 3.14 -4.31
CA ASN A 79 1.74 3.22 -4.93
C ASN A 79 0.63 2.41 -4.23
N ASN A 80 0.74 2.24 -2.91
CA ASN A 80 -0.21 1.46 -2.13
C ASN A 80 -1.32 2.33 -1.50
N THR A 81 -2.48 1.70 -1.26
CA THR A 81 -3.59 2.30 -0.52
C THR A 81 -3.90 1.49 0.73
N HIS A 82 -4.03 2.18 1.87
CA HIS A 82 -4.28 1.51 3.14
C HIS A 82 -5.40 2.15 3.96
N HIS A 83 -6.33 1.33 4.42
CA HIS A 83 -7.39 1.67 5.34
C HIS A 83 -7.19 0.92 6.65
N GLY A 84 -6.90 1.63 7.74
CA GLY A 84 -6.59 0.95 8.99
C GLY A 84 -6.33 1.81 10.19
N THR A 85 -6.14 1.19 11.36
CA THR A 85 -5.94 1.96 12.60
C THR A 85 -4.48 2.32 12.86
N SER A 86 -3.55 1.44 12.49
CA SER A 86 -2.12 1.60 12.75
C SER A 86 -1.32 1.05 11.58
N ILE A 87 -0.51 1.91 10.96
CA ILE A 87 0.18 1.59 9.72
C ILE A 87 1.65 2.01 9.79
N ILE A 88 2.55 1.16 9.31
CA ILE A 88 3.99 1.42 9.24
C ILE A 88 4.52 1.08 7.84
N GLN A 89 4.61 2.06 6.95
CA GLN A 89 5.03 1.84 5.55
C GLN A 89 6.28 2.62 5.17
N PRO A 90 7.39 1.94 4.87
CA PRO A 90 8.46 2.50 4.06
C PRO A 90 8.05 2.50 2.57
N GLY A 91 8.18 3.61 1.86
CA GLY A 91 7.90 3.67 0.41
C GLY A 91 7.27 4.98 -0.04
N GLY A 92 7.25 5.25 -1.33
CA GLY A 92 6.75 6.49 -1.92
C GLY A 92 5.33 6.38 -2.49
N THR A 93 4.66 7.52 -2.62
CA THR A 93 3.41 7.64 -3.41
C THR A 93 2.24 6.83 -2.85
N ASN A 94 2.11 6.74 -1.53
CA ASN A 94 1.07 5.96 -0.87
C ASN A 94 -0.09 6.84 -0.37
N THR A 95 -1.27 6.24 -0.27
CA THR A 95 -2.45 6.86 0.33
C THR A 95 -2.91 6.10 1.57
N HIS A 96 -3.18 6.82 2.65
CA HIS A 96 -3.62 6.24 3.90
C HIS A 96 -4.86 6.93 4.49
N HIS A 97 -5.78 6.10 4.97
CA HIS A 97 -6.91 6.51 5.79
C HIS A 97 -6.91 5.74 7.12
N GLY A 98 -6.79 6.43 8.24
CA GLY A 98 -6.67 5.76 9.53
C GLY A 98 -6.50 6.63 10.75
N THR A 99 -6.34 6.01 11.92
CA THR A 99 -6.05 6.77 13.16
C THR A 99 -4.58 7.14 13.27
N SER A 100 -3.67 6.20 13.01
CA SER A 100 -2.24 6.40 13.22
C SER A 100 -1.37 5.82 12.12
N SER A 101 -0.37 6.58 11.71
CA SER A 101 0.56 6.20 10.64
C SER A 101 1.98 6.66 10.93
N ILE A 102 2.95 5.80 10.61
CA ILE A 102 4.38 6.11 10.57
C ILE A 102 4.89 5.77 9.18
N HIS A 103 5.43 6.76 8.47
CA HIS A 103 5.73 6.57 7.06
C HIS A 103 6.95 7.39 6.65
N PRO A 104 8.11 6.74 6.42
CA PRO A 104 9.34 7.45 6.09
C PRO A 104 9.59 7.80 4.62
N GLY A 105 8.71 7.45 3.67
CA GLY A 105 8.89 7.84 2.26
C GLY A 105 8.18 9.14 1.84
N ASP A 106 8.29 9.45 0.56
CA ASP A 106 7.91 10.73 -0.04
C ASP A 106 6.57 10.65 -0.82
N ASN A 107 5.98 11.80 -1.14
CA ASN A 107 4.81 11.91 -2.02
C ASN A 107 3.52 11.22 -1.51
N ASN A 108 3.32 11.14 -0.20
CA ASN A 108 2.19 10.42 0.39
C ASN A 108 1.04 11.34 0.79
N THR A 109 -0.16 10.77 0.81
CA THR A 109 -1.36 11.44 1.33
C THR A 109 -1.91 10.67 2.52
N HIS A 110 -2.13 11.36 3.65
CA HIS A 110 -2.64 10.74 4.88
C HIS A 110 -3.87 11.48 5.40
N HIS A 111 -4.87 10.71 5.78
CA HIS A 111 -6.07 11.17 6.47
C HIS A 111 -6.17 10.46 7.82
N GLY A 112 -5.99 11.18 8.92
CA GLY A 112 -6.03 10.53 10.23
C GLY A 112 -5.78 11.40 11.46
N THR A 113 -5.79 10.79 12.64
CA THR A 113 -5.62 11.56 13.89
C THR A 113 -4.16 11.91 14.17
N SER A 114 -3.23 10.96 14.06
CA SER A 114 -1.83 11.14 14.46
C SER A 114 -0.90 10.59 13.39
N ILE A 115 -0.03 11.41 12.83
CA ILE A 115 0.87 11.01 11.75
C ILE A 115 2.30 11.42 12.08
N ILE A 116 3.26 10.50 11.88
CA ILE A 116 4.69 10.77 11.97
C ILE A 116 5.32 10.49 10.62
N HIS A 117 5.89 11.51 9.98
CA HIS A 117 6.26 11.43 8.56
C HIS A 117 7.59 12.15 8.27
N PRO A 118 8.73 11.44 8.21
CA PRO A 118 10.01 12.08 7.95
C PRO A 118 10.34 12.36 6.48
N GLY A 119 9.53 11.90 5.52
CA GLY A 119 9.73 12.19 4.09
C GLY A 119 9.24 13.57 3.62
N ASP A 120 9.46 13.83 2.33
CA ASP A 120 9.16 15.09 1.64
C ASP A 120 7.87 15.01 0.80
N TYR A 121 7.31 16.17 0.45
CA TYR A 121 6.17 16.31 -0.49
C TYR A 121 4.88 15.58 -0.07
N ASN A 122 4.62 15.48 1.22
CA ASN A 122 3.45 14.80 1.76
C ASN A 122 2.30 15.76 2.04
N THR A 123 1.08 15.25 1.95
CA THR A 123 -0.14 15.95 2.35
C THR A 123 -0.83 15.23 3.50
N HIS A 124 -1.17 15.98 4.55
CA HIS A 124 -1.78 15.43 5.75
C HIS A 124 -3.06 16.16 6.13
N HIS A 125 -4.12 15.40 6.34
CA HIS A 125 -5.39 15.87 6.89
C HIS A 125 -5.63 15.20 8.24
N GLY A 126 -5.59 15.95 9.34
CA GLY A 126 -5.63 15.30 10.64
C GLY A 126 -5.56 16.19 11.87
N THR A 127 -5.61 15.60 13.06
CA THR A 127 -5.49 16.39 14.30
C THR A 127 -4.05 16.78 14.60
N SER A 128 -3.11 15.84 14.49
CA SER A 128 -1.72 16.07 14.88
C SER A 128 -0.76 15.42 13.89
N THR A 129 0.20 16.20 13.40
CA THR A 129 1.30 15.67 12.58
C THR A 129 2.68 16.05 13.12
N ILE A 130 3.65 15.16 12.94
CA ILE A 130 5.07 15.42 13.19
C ILE A 130 5.78 15.10 11.89
N HIS A 131 6.35 16.10 11.23
CA HIS A 131 7.02 15.86 9.96
C HIS A 131 8.32 16.65 9.85
N PRO A 132 9.48 15.97 9.93
CA PRO A 132 10.78 16.61 9.79
C PRO A 132 11.22 16.88 8.34
N GLY A 133 10.53 16.33 7.33
CA GLY A 133 10.84 16.59 5.92
C GLY A 133 10.30 17.92 5.38
N ASP A 134 10.72 18.26 4.17
CA ASP A 134 10.43 19.50 3.46
C ASP A 134 9.20 19.41 2.54
N ASN A 135 8.68 20.58 2.15
CA ASN A 135 7.60 20.72 1.17
C ASN A 135 6.30 19.97 1.53
N ASN A 136 6.02 19.83 2.82
CA ASN A 136 4.86 19.14 3.32
C ASN A 136 3.67 20.10 3.50
N THR A 137 2.46 19.62 3.27
CA THR A 137 1.21 20.37 3.52
C THR A 137 0.41 19.70 4.62
N HIS A 138 0.02 20.48 5.63
CA HIS A 138 -0.82 19.99 6.71
C HIS A 138 -2.11 20.80 6.89
N HIS A 139 -3.24 20.11 6.89
CA HIS A 139 -4.56 20.62 7.26
C HIS A 139 -4.99 19.97 8.58
N GLY A 140 -5.01 20.74 9.67
CA GLY A 140 -5.26 20.14 10.98
C GLY A 140 -5.10 21.04 12.19
N THR A 141 -5.25 20.47 13.38
CA THR A 141 -5.20 21.27 14.62
C THR A 141 -3.76 21.62 15.03
N SER A 142 -2.83 20.67 14.96
CA SER A 142 -1.46 20.87 15.45
C SER A 142 -0.43 20.18 14.58
N SER A 143 0.75 20.78 14.44
CA SER A 143 1.90 20.05 13.92
C SER A 143 3.24 20.59 14.38
N ILE A 144 4.21 19.69 14.36
CA ILE A 144 5.60 19.93 14.71
C ILE A 144 6.43 19.88 13.44
N GLN A 145 7.15 20.96 13.14
CA GLN A 145 7.95 21.13 11.93
C GLN A 145 9.32 21.72 12.29
N PRO A 146 10.44 21.04 12.00
CA PRO A 146 11.74 21.69 11.86
C PRO A 146 11.65 22.73 10.73
N ALA A 147 12.42 23.81 10.82
CA ALA A 147 12.37 24.90 9.85
C ALA A 147 12.57 24.39 8.41
N GLY A 148 11.49 24.42 7.61
CA GLY A 148 11.44 23.91 6.24
C GLY A 148 10.30 24.54 5.44
N ASN A 149 10.25 24.31 4.13
CA ASN A 149 9.29 24.93 3.19
C ASN A 149 7.87 24.31 3.26
N SER A 150 7.30 24.17 4.45
CA SER A 150 6.01 23.50 4.66
C SER A 150 4.84 24.48 4.78
N THR A 151 3.68 24.11 4.25
CA THR A 151 2.44 24.89 4.33
C THR A 151 1.50 24.30 5.40
N ARG A 152 0.85 25.16 6.17
CA ARG A 152 -0.12 24.75 7.21
C ARG A 152 -1.42 25.52 7.10
N HIS A 153 -2.51 24.79 7.26
CA HIS A 153 -3.83 25.31 7.58
C HIS A 153 -4.31 24.73 8.92
N GLY A 154 -4.11 25.46 10.01
CA GLY A 154 -4.34 24.94 11.36
C GLY A 154 -4.19 25.95 12.48
N THR A 155 -4.46 25.51 13.72
CA THR A 155 -4.53 26.41 14.89
C THR A 155 -3.24 26.50 15.71
N SER A 156 -2.31 25.55 15.57
CA SER A 156 -1.06 25.52 16.35
C SER A 156 0.14 25.01 15.54
N LEU A 157 1.29 25.69 15.65
CA LEU A 157 2.60 25.32 15.08
C LEU A 157 3.64 25.26 16.20
N ILE A 158 4.39 24.16 16.25
CA ILE A 158 5.56 24.02 17.10
C ILE A 158 6.78 23.89 16.20
N THR A 159 7.71 24.83 16.31
CA THR A 159 9.03 24.75 15.65
C THR A 159 10.07 24.41 16.70
N PRO A 160 10.63 23.18 16.71
CA PRO A 160 11.71 22.81 17.63
C PRO A 160 12.94 23.71 17.40
N ARG A 161 13.63 24.10 18.48
CA ARG A 161 14.91 24.83 18.44
C ARG A 161 16.10 23.88 18.39
#